data_AF-A0A0M8Y5X7-F1
#
_entry.id   AF-A0A0M8Y5X7-F1
#
_cell.length_a   1.000
_cell.length_b   1.000
_cell.length_c   1.000
_cell.angle_alpha   90.00
_cell.angle_beta   90.00
_cell.angle_gamma   90.00
#
_symmetry.space_group_name_H-M   'P 1'
#
loop_
_entity.id
_entity.type
_entity.pdbx_description
1 polymer ?
#
loop_
_entity_poly.entity_id
_entity_poly.type
_entity_poly.pdbx_seq_one_letter_code
_entity_poly.pdbx_strand_id
1 'polypeptide(L)'
;MAGVVDVLAARGGDIVGLSIHTDVSGVVDEFVVDIPGSHTDAVRALAEHCPTGTVTAVPAQRRELGDDVTRALLLTARLRAHPNRLPDALGELLLADDARWTNLTRAESADETAPGTSMLVPVGPLRGVLVVRSSRPFTWTESSRADALVRSVMPSAGPVPTDRVVRTTRGLGLSLRQVREADAPALRDLHRRCSGETVRNRYLAGMRELSPRMLRVFCDAERGLTLAVRPQGQEEPVALGHLMYTLDPGVGEIAFLVEDAWQGSGVGTALTRALTVIAADWGLAEVRAETTLANTAMLRIMRRFGASVQTQSGTYVHARLPVAEALQTGLGEQTRRGGQFARLMSQG
;
A
#
# COMPACT_ATOMS: atom_id res chain seq x y z
N MET A 1 -27.89 -27.33 -13.16
CA MET A 1 -27.50 -26.26 -14.12
C MET A 1 -28.01 -26.54 -15.54
N ALA A 2 -27.70 -27.66 -16.20
CA ALA A 2 -28.19 -27.95 -17.57
C ALA A 2 -29.71 -27.79 -17.74
N GLY A 3 -30.52 -28.43 -16.87
CA GLY A 3 -31.98 -28.29 -16.92
C GLY A 3 -32.51 -26.87 -16.66
N VAL A 4 -31.79 -26.06 -15.88
CA VAL A 4 -32.14 -24.64 -15.67
C VAL A 4 -31.93 -23.83 -16.94
N VAL A 5 -30.80 -24.05 -17.62
CA VAL A 5 -30.48 -23.39 -18.90
C VAL A 5 -31.49 -23.80 -19.98
N ASP A 6 -31.86 -25.07 -20.06
CA ASP A 6 -32.84 -25.56 -21.03
C ASP A 6 -34.23 -24.94 -20.83
N VAL A 7 -34.68 -24.81 -19.57
CA VAL A 7 -35.97 -24.18 -19.22
C VAL A 7 -36.02 -22.71 -19.61
N LEU A 8 -34.90 -21.99 -19.40
CA LEU A 8 -34.77 -20.57 -19.76
C LEU A 8 -34.70 -20.38 -21.27
N ALA A 9 -33.88 -21.18 -21.96
CA ALA A 9 -33.74 -21.13 -23.42
C ALA A 9 -35.05 -21.45 -24.14
N ALA A 10 -35.83 -22.43 -23.67
CA ALA A 10 -37.14 -22.78 -24.23
C ALA A 10 -38.17 -21.63 -24.15
N ARG A 11 -37.93 -20.62 -23.31
CA ARG A 11 -38.80 -19.45 -23.12
C ARG A 11 -38.22 -18.17 -23.71
N GLY A 12 -37.12 -18.28 -24.47
CA GLY A 12 -36.41 -17.12 -25.02
C GLY A 12 -35.77 -16.24 -23.95
N GLY A 13 -35.45 -16.80 -22.78
CA GLY A 13 -34.77 -16.10 -21.70
C GLY A 13 -33.27 -16.02 -21.94
N ASP A 14 -32.67 -14.88 -21.57
CA ASP A 14 -31.23 -14.64 -21.59
C ASP A 14 -30.68 -14.51 -20.17
N ILE A 15 -29.59 -15.22 -19.88
CA ILE A 15 -28.93 -15.16 -18.56
C ILE A 15 -27.95 -14.00 -18.61
N VAL A 16 -28.36 -12.86 -18.05
CA VAL A 16 -27.56 -11.62 -18.04
C VAL A 16 -26.58 -11.56 -16.87
N GLY A 17 -26.73 -12.43 -15.87
CA GLY A 17 -25.82 -12.56 -14.74
C GLY A 17 -25.96 -13.89 -14.03
N LEU A 18 -24.85 -14.40 -13.52
CA LEU A 18 -24.79 -15.59 -12.68
C LEU A 18 -23.82 -15.32 -11.53
N SER A 19 -24.33 -15.45 -10.31
CA SER A 19 -23.54 -15.39 -9.09
C SER A 19 -23.81 -16.66 -8.29
N ILE A 20 -22.75 -17.25 -7.74
CA ILE A 20 -22.89 -18.42 -6.86
C ILE A 20 -22.58 -17.96 -5.45
N HIS A 21 -23.58 -18.04 -4.59
CA HIS A 21 -23.46 -17.79 -3.17
C HIS A 21 -23.38 -19.13 -2.44
N THR A 22 -22.60 -19.16 -1.37
CA THR A 22 -22.50 -20.32 -0.49
C THR A 22 -22.98 -19.86 0.88
N ASP A 23 -23.77 -20.63 1.60
CA ASP A 23 -24.15 -20.31 2.97
C ASP A 23 -24.10 -21.58 3.85
N VAL A 24 -24.36 -21.41 5.14
CA VAL A 24 -24.33 -22.52 6.12
C VAL A 24 -25.39 -23.60 5.79
N SER A 25 -26.38 -23.27 4.97
CA SER A 25 -27.48 -24.14 4.54
C SER A 25 -27.30 -24.76 3.15
N GLY A 26 -26.31 -24.33 2.36
CA GLY A 26 -25.99 -24.92 1.06
C GLY A 26 -25.38 -23.95 0.05
N VAL A 27 -25.52 -24.30 -1.23
CA VAL A 27 -25.12 -23.45 -2.36
C VAL A 27 -26.38 -22.83 -2.95
N VAL A 28 -26.38 -21.51 -3.10
CA VAL A 28 -27.44 -20.73 -3.74
C VAL A 28 -26.90 -20.16 -5.04
N ASP A 29 -27.39 -20.70 -6.15
CA ASP A 29 -27.13 -20.14 -7.47
C ASP A 29 -28.11 -18.98 -7.73
N GLU A 30 -27.60 -17.76 -7.81
CA GLU A 30 -28.35 -16.57 -8.18
C GLU A 30 -28.22 -16.32 -9.69
N PHE A 31 -29.34 -16.41 -10.39
CA PHE A 31 -29.43 -16.07 -11.80
C PHE A 31 -30.16 -14.74 -11.95
N VAL A 32 -29.54 -13.83 -12.69
CA VAL A 32 -30.25 -12.69 -13.27
C VAL A 32 -30.61 -13.07 -14.69
N VAL A 33 -31.91 -13.11 -14.98
CA VAL A 33 -32.43 -13.55 -16.26
C VAL A 33 -33.37 -12.50 -16.82
N ASP A 34 -33.19 -12.17 -18.10
CA ASP A 34 -34.15 -11.41 -18.89
C ASP A 34 -35.06 -12.41 -19.62
N ILE A 35 -36.35 -12.46 -19.29
CA ILE A 35 -37.31 -13.41 -19.88
C ILE A 35 -38.49 -12.62 -20.45
N PRO A 36 -38.85 -12.80 -21.74
CA PRO A 36 -40.02 -12.14 -22.29
C PRO A 36 -41.33 -12.75 -21.74
N GLY A 37 -42.31 -11.89 -21.39
CA GLY A 37 -43.66 -12.32 -21.03
C GLY A 37 -43.87 -12.58 -19.53
N SER A 38 -44.73 -13.55 -19.17
CA SER A 38 -45.07 -13.84 -17.77
C SER A 38 -43.97 -14.64 -17.07
N HIS A 39 -43.47 -14.14 -15.95
CA HIS A 39 -42.37 -14.77 -15.21
C HIS A 39 -42.84 -15.92 -14.30
N THR A 40 -44.13 -16.01 -13.98
CA THR A 40 -44.67 -16.99 -13.02
C THR A 40 -44.50 -18.44 -13.50
N ASP A 41 -44.69 -18.67 -14.80
CA ASP A 41 -44.55 -20.01 -15.39
C ASP A 41 -43.08 -20.40 -15.57
N ALA A 42 -42.18 -19.43 -15.74
CA ALA A 42 -40.74 -19.66 -15.73
C ALA A 42 -40.26 -20.09 -14.34
N VAL A 43 -40.70 -19.39 -13.28
CA VAL A 43 -40.35 -19.73 -11.89
C VAL A 43 -40.85 -21.12 -11.51
N ARG A 44 -42.08 -21.49 -11.90
CA ARG A 44 -42.63 -22.83 -11.65
C ARG A 44 -41.81 -23.92 -12.35
N ALA A 45 -41.49 -23.73 -13.63
CA ALA A 45 -40.69 -24.68 -14.39
C ALA A 45 -39.25 -24.82 -13.85
N LEU A 46 -38.66 -23.72 -13.36
CA LEU A 46 -37.36 -23.75 -12.71
C LEU A 46 -37.40 -24.54 -11.39
N ALA A 47 -38.45 -24.38 -10.58
CA ALA A 47 -38.61 -25.09 -9.32
C ALA A 47 -38.65 -26.62 -9.50
N GLU A 48 -39.21 -27.11 -10.61
CA GLU A 48 -39.22 -28.55 -10.96
C GLU A 48 -37.83 -29.13 -11.23
N HIS A 49 -36.86 -28.28 -11.57
CA HIS A 49 -35.48 -28.68 -11.90
C HIS A 49 -34.50 -28.37 -10.75
N CYS A 50 -34.99 -27.80 -9.64
CA CYS A 50 -34.19 -27.52 -8.45
C CYS A 50 -34.30 -28.68 -7.45
N PRO A 51 -33.17 -29.30 -7.03
CA PRO A 51 -33.19 -30.45 -6.11
C PRO A 51 -33.86 -30.17 -4.76
N THR A 52 -33.83 -28.91 -4.31
CA THR A 52 -34.44 -28.45 -3.06
C THR A 52 -35.87 -27.92 -3.21
N GLY A 53 -36.35 -27.75 -4.46
CA GLY A 53 -37.69 -27.23 -4.77
C GLY A 53 -37.91 -25.73 -4.44
N THR A 54 -36.92 -25.03 -3.89
CA THR A 54 -37.02 -23.63 -3.49
C THR A 54 -36.42 -22.70 -4.54
N VAL A 55 -37.28 -22.01 -5.28
CA VAL A 55 -36.91 -20.93 -6.20
C VAL A 55 -37.64 -19.66 -5.77
N THR A 56 -36.89 -18.61 -5.45
CA THR A 56 -37.44 -17.28 -5.19
C THR A 56 -37.09 -16.38 -6.36
N ALA A 57 -38.08 -15.71 -6.93
CA ALA A 57 -37.87 -14.74 -7.99
C ALA A 57 -38.33 -13.37 -7.53
N VAL A 58 -37.46 -12.39 -7.67
CA VAL A 58 -37.72 -10.98 -7.34
C VAL A 58 -37.48 -10.16 -8.60
N PRO A 59 -38.42 -9.29 -9.02
CA PRO A 59 -38.18 -8.37 -10.13
C PRO A 59 -36.98 -7.47 -9.83
N ALA A 60 -35.98 -7.45 -10.72
CA ALA A 60 -34.80 -6.59 -10.59
C ALA A 60 -34.86 -5.43 -11.59
N GLN A 61 -34.53 -4.20 -11.15
CA GLN A 61 -34.40 -3.06 -12.05
C GLN A 61 -33.00 -2.99 -12.66
N ARG A 62 -32.84 -2.46 -13.89
CA ARG A 62 -31.54 -2.34 -14.58
C ARG A 62 -30.43 -1.63 -13.77
N ARG A 63 -30.82 -0.75 -12.83
CA ARG A 63 -29.93 -0.01 -11.93
C ARG A 63 -29.59 -0.77 -10.64
N GLU A 64 -30.34 -1.81 -10.32
CA GLU A 64 -30.11 -2.73 -9.19
C GLU A 64 -29.23 -3.90 -9.60
N LEU A 65 -28.96 -4.05 -10.91
CA LEU A 65 -27.97 -4.96 -11.51
C LEU A 65 -26.53 -4.46 -11.31
N GLY A 66 -26.18 -4.02 -10.10
CA GLY A 66 -24.80 -3.69 -9.76
C GLY A 66 -23.99 -4.98 -9.65
N ASP A 67 -23.48 -5.46 -10.78
CA ASP A 67 -22.60 -6.63 -10.79
C ASP A 67 -21.28 -6.35 -10.04
N ASP A 68 -20.60 -7.42 -9.64
CA ASP A 68 -19.34 -7.32 -8.92
C ASP A 68 -18.28 -6.52 -9.70
N VAL A 69 -18.39 -6.46 -11.04
CA VAL A 69 -17.48 -5.71 -11.92
C VAL A 69 -17.68 -4.21 -11.73
N THR A 70 -18.92 -3.74 -11.78
CA THR A 70 -19.30 -2.34 -11.58
C THR A 70 -18.92 -1.89 -10.17
N ARG A 71 -19.17 -2.74 -9.16
CA ARG A 71 -18.75 -2.48 -7.78
C ARG A 71 -17.23 -2.33 -7.69
N ALA A 72 -16.46 -3.26 -8.28
CA ALA A 72 -15.00 -3.20 -8.30
C ALA A 72 -14.48 -1.92 -8.97
N LEU A 73 -15.04 -1.50 -10.12
CA LEU A 73 -14.63 -0.27 -10.82
C LEU A 73 -14.87 0.98 -9.97
N LEU A 74 -16.02 1.08 -9.30
CA LEU A 74 -16.33 2.19 -8.40
C LEU A 74 -15.42 2.20 -7.16
N LEU A 75 -15.09 1.02 -6.62
CA LEU A 75 -14.13 0.87 -5.53
C LEU A 75 -12.73 1.29 -5.95
N THR A 76 -12.25 0.88 -7.12
CA THR A 76 -10.96 1.33 -7.67
C THR A 76 -10.91 2.86 -7.79
N ALA A 77 -11.97 3.49 -8.31
CA ALA A 77 -12.04 4.94 -8.42
C ALA A 77 -11.95 5.63 -7.04
N ARG A 78 -12.66 5.11 -6.03
CA ARG A 78 -12.59 5.60 -4.65
C ARG A 78 -11.19 5.44 -4.03
N LEU A 79 -10.58 4.28 -4.24
CA LEU A 79 -9.26 3.96 -3.70
C LEU A 79 -8.13 4.78 -4.32
N ARG A 80 -8.26 5.20 -5.59
CA ARG A 80 -7.29 6.14 -6.19
C ARG A 80 -7.23 7.48 -5.45
N ALA A 81 -8.35 7.94 -4.90
CA ALA A 81 -8.39 9.16 -4.09
C ALA A 81 -7.96 8.89 -2.63
N HIS A 82 -8.25 7.70 -2.10
CA HIS A 82 -8.00 7.35 -0.69
C HIS A 82 -7.42 5.92 -0.53
N PRO A 83 -6.13 5.68 -0.82
CA PRO A 83 -5.55 4.33 -0.81
C PRO A 83 -5.57 3.64 0.57
N ASN A 84 -5.59 4.41 1.66
CA ASN A 84 -5.64 3.90 3.02
C ASN A 84 -6.96 3.18 3.36
N ARG A 85 -8.02 3.40 2.57
CA ARG A 85 -9.35 2.77 2.69
C ARG A 85 -9.43 1.38 2.01
N LEU A 86 -8.30 0.81 1.61
CA LEU A 86 -8.26 -0.51 0.98
C LEU A 86 -8.95 -1.62 1.78
N PRO A 87 -8.83 -1.72 3.13
CA PRO A 87 -9.57 -2.72 3.89
C PRO A 87 -11.09 -2.54 3.74
N ASP A 88 -11.60 -1.32 3.91
CA ASP A 88 -13.03 -1.02 3.75
C ASP A 88 -13.52 -1.44 2.36
N ALA A 89 -12.74 -1.16 1.32
CA ALA A 89 -13.07 -1.51 -0.06
C ALA A 89 -13.04 -3.02 -0.31
N LEU A 90 -12.09 -3.76 0.28
CA LEU A 90 -12.04 -5.22 0.20
C LEU A 90 -13.20 -5.85 0.99
N GLY A 91 -13.56 -5.29 2.15
CA GLY A 91 -14.71 -5.72 2.91
C GLY A 91 -16.01 -5.57 2.11
N GLU A 92 -16.19 -4.42 1.44
CA GLU A 92 -17.34 -4.16 0.56
C GLU A 92 -17.35 -5.08 -0.67
N LEU A 93 -16.19 -5.26 -1.34
CA LEU A 93 -16.08 -6.12 -2.52
C LEU A 93 -16.42 -7.58 -2.22
N LEU A 94 -15.96 -8.08 -1.07
CA LEU A 94 -16.01 -9.49 -0.70
C LEU A 94 -17.16 -9.82 0.26
N LEU A 95 -17.99 -8.83 0.59
CA LEU A 95 -19.08 -8.96 1.57
C LEU A 95 -18.57 -9.59 2.87
N ALA A 96 -17.45 -9.06 3.38
CA ALA A 96 -16.78 -9.57 4.57
C ALA A 96 -17.31 -8.91 5.84
N ASP A 97 -17.26 -9.65 6.95
CA ASP A 97 -17.66 -9.14 8.27
C ASP A 97 -16.61 -8.17 8.83
N ASP A 98 -15.33 -8.43 8.52
CA ASP A 98 -14.23 -7.57 8.89
C ASP A 98 -13.14 -7.58 7.81
N ALA A 99 -12.47 -6.44 7.65
CA ALA A 99 -11.31 -6.30 6.79
C ALA A 99 -10.36 -5.29 7.44
N ARG A 100 -9.14 -5.74 7.75
CA ARG A 100 -8.17 -4.93 8.49
C ARG A 100 -6.76 -5.11 7.95
N TRP A 101 -5.96 -4.06 8.09
CA TRP A 101 -4.54 -4.16 7.81
C TRP A 101 -3.87 -5.18 8.73
N THR A 102 -2.97 -5.98 8.17
CA THR A 102 -2.14 -6.91 8.92
C THR A 102 -0.74 -6.99 8.31
N ASN A 103 0.19 -7.55 9.08
CA ASN A 103 1.51 -7.94 8.60
C ASN A 103 1.44 -9.42 8.18
N LEU A 104 2.06 -9.78 7.05
CA LEU A 104 2.01 -11.14 6.53
C LEU A 104 2.61 -12.17 7.53
N THR A 105 3.53 -11.72 8.38
CA THR A 105 4.18 -12.55 9.42
C THR A 105 3.38 -12.70 10.70
N ARG A 106 2.37 -11.85 10.94
CA ARG A 106 1.42 -12.02 12.06
C ARG A 106 0.24 -12.90 11.68
N ALA A 107 -0.09 -13.01 10.39
CA ALA A 107 -1.20 -13.82 9.90
C ALA A 107 -1.02 -15.33 10.17
N GLU A 108 0.22 -15.81 10.34
CA GLU A 108 0.51 -17.20 10.73
C GLU A 108 0.05 -17.55 12.16
N SER A 109 -0.31 -16.56 13.00
CA SER A 109 -0.76 -16.78 14.38
C SER A 109 -2.27 -16.62 14.60
N ALA A 110 -3.05 -16.42 13.53
CA ALA A 110 -4.50 -16.31 13.60
C ALA A 110 -5.19 -17.64 13.23
N ASP A 111 -4.88 -18.70 13.97
CA ASP A 111 -5.42 -20.04 13.76
C ASP A 111 -6.49 -20.36 14.83
N GLU A 112 -7.63 -19.68 14.75
CA GLU A 112 -8.84 -19.99 15.56
C GLU A 112 -10.15 -19.86 14.77
N THR A 113 -10.11 -19.63 13.45
CA THR A 113 -11.32 -19.48 12.61
C THR A 113 -11.48 -20.67 11.67
N ALA A 114 -12.71 -21.05 11.35
CA ALA A 114 -13.01 -22.20 10.50
C ALA A 114 -12.26 -22.10 9.14
N PRO A 115 -11.79 -23.22 8.56
CA PRO A 115 -10.98 -23.22 7.35
C PRO A 115 -11.60 -22.38 6.22
N GLY A 116 -10.83 -21.42 5.69
CA GLY A 116 -11.24 -20.59 4.55
C GLY A 116 -12.16 -19.41 4.86
N THR A 117 -12.59 -19.20 6.11
CA THR A 117 -13.37 -18.02 6.55
C THR A 117 -12.51 -16.77 6.80
N SER A 118 -11.20 -16.91 6.68
CA SER A 118 -10.23 -15.81 6.68
C SER A 118 -9.40 -15.88 5.41
N MET A 119 -9.08 -14.72 4.84
CA MET A 119 -8.25 -14.58 3.64
C MET A 119 -7.28 -13.43 3.84
N LEU A 120 -6.00 -13.72 3.55
CA LEU A 120 -4.96 -12.72 3.52
C LEU A 120 -4.76 -12.24 2.09
N VAL A 121 -4.99 -10.94 1.85
CA VAL A 121 -4.79 -10.30 0.55
C VAL A 121 -3.48 -9.52 0.60
N PRO A 122 -2.40 -9.97 -0.05
CA PRO A 122 -1.12 -9.26 -0.03
C PRO A 122 -1.24 -7.92 -0.76
N VAL A 123 -0.67 -6.88 -0.16
CA VAL A 123 -0.58 -5.52 -0.75
C VAL A 123 0.86 -5.20 -1.14
N GLY A 124 1.82 -5.80 -0.45
CA GLY A 124 3.23 -5.74 -0.76
C GLY A 124 3.97 -6.91 -0.10
N PRO A 125 5.30 -6.90 -0.05
CA PRO A 125 6.09 -8.03 0.43
C PRO A 125 5.83 -8.40 1.89
N LEU A 126 5.22 -7.50 2.69
CA LEU A 126 5.16 -7.62 4.15
C LEU A 126 3.83 -7.20 4.76
N ARG A 127 2.95 -6.66 3.91
CA ARG A 127 1.68 -6.08 4.34
C ARG A 127 0.57 -6.70 3.53
N GLY A 128 -0.51 -7.00 4.21
CA GLY A 128 -1.72 -7.48 3.58
C GLY A 128 -2.95 -6.92 4.28
N VAL A 129 -4.10 -7.22 3.71
CA VAL A 129 -5.38 -7.05 4.37
C VAL A 129 -5.85 -8.43 4.78
N LEU A 130 -6.09 -8.62 6.07
CA LEU A 130 -6.79 -9.78 6.58
C LEU A 130 -8.29 -9.50 6.46
N VAL A 131 -8.96 -10.31 5.66
CA VAL A 131 -10.39 -10.26 5.43
C VAL A 131 -11.01 -11.47 6.13
N VAL A 132 -12.08 -11.27 6.89
CA VAL A 132 -12.74 -12.31 7.68
C VAL A 132 -14.24 -12.31 7.38
N ARG A 133 -14.78 -13.50 7.11
CA ARG A 133 -16.21 -13.74 6.87
C ARG A 133 -16.62 -15.06 7.52
N SER A 134 -17.39 -14.95 8.59
CA SER A 134 -17.88 -16.05 9.42
C SER A 134 -18.94 -16.91 8.74
N SER A 135 -19.70 -16.34 7.81
CA SER A 135 -20.83 -17.03 7.17
C SER A 135 -20.43 -18.11 6.17
N ARG A 136 -19.30 -17.93 5.47
CA ARG A 136 -18.84 -18.84 4.41
C ARG A 136 -17.36 -18.65 4.04
N PRO A 137 -16.69 -19.72 3.58
CA PRO A 137 -15.33 -19.62 3.06
C PRO A 137 -15.20 -18.68 1.85
N PHE A 138 -14.03 -18.10 1.64
CA PHE A 138 -13.70 -17.37 0.42
C PHE A 138 -13.40 -18.33 -0.74
N THR A 139 -13.91 -17.99 -1.92
CA THR A 139 -13.67 -18.71 -3.18
C THR A 139 -12.40 -18.23 -3.86
N TRP A 140 -11.83 -19.05 -4.74
CA TRP A 140 -10.68 -18.68 -5.58
C TRP A 140 -10.94 -17.44 -6.45
N THR A 141 -12.18 -17.26 -6.93
CA THR A 141 -12.60 -16.10 -7.72
C THR A 141 -12.63 -14.84 -6.85
N GLU A 142 -13.10 -14.93 -5.60
CA GLU A 142 -13.03 -13.84 -4.63
C GLU A 142 -11.59 -13.44 -4.32
N SER A 143 -10.69 -14.41 -4.10
CA SER A 143 -9.26 -14.16 -3.91
C SER A 143 -8.64 -13.46 -5.12
N SER A 144 -8.97 -13.90 -6.33
CA SER A 144 -8.46 -13.32 -7.57
C SER A 144 -8.94 -11.88 -7.78
N ARG A 145 -10.21 -11.59 -7.45
CA ARG A 145 -10.76 -10.22 -7.51
C ARG A 145 -10.11 -9.29 -6.48
N ALA A 146 -9.85 -9.79 -5.27
CA ALA A 146 -9.15 -9.04 -4.25
C ALA A 146 -7.74 -8.64 -4.69
N ASP A 147 -6.96 -9.59 -5.22
CA ASP A 147 -5.62 -9.33 -5.77
C ASP A 147 -5.67 -8.33 -6.94
N ALA A 148 -6.63 -8.49 -7.87
CA ALA A 148 -6.81 -7.57 -8.98
C ALA A 148 -7.17 -6.15 -8.52
N LEU A 149 -8.06 -6.00 -7.54
CA LEU A 149 -8.40 -4.70 -6.97
C LEU A 149 -7.15 -4.02 -6.38
N VAL A 150 -6.38 -4.76 -5.57
CA VAL A 150 -5.12 -4.28 -4.99
C VAL A 150 -4.16 -3.83 -6.09
N ARG A 151 -3.87 -4.68 -7.08
CA ARG A 151 -2.97 -4.33 -8.19
C ARG A 151 -3.42 -3.12 -9.01
N SER A 152 -4.74 -2.88 -9.10
CA SER A 152 -5.29 -1.74 -9.84
C SER A 152 -5.05 -0.39 -9.16
N VAL A 153 -4.82 -0.39 -7.85
CA VAL A 153 -4.62 0.81 -7.02
C VAL A 153 -3.18 0.94 -6.52
N MET A 154 -2.44 -0.15 -6.46
CA MET A 154 -1.01 -0.14 -6.20
C MET A 154 -0.25 0.35 -7.44
N PRO A 155 0.93 0.98 -7.27
CA PRO A 155 1.73 1.44 -8.40
C PRO A 155 2.06 0.29 -9.36
N SER A 156 1.87 0.49 -10.67
CA SER A 156 2.13 -0.52 -11.70
C SER A 156 3.61 -0.85 -11.93
N ALA A 157 4.53 -0.10 -11.32
CA ALA A 157 5.95 -0.40 -11.39
C ALA A 157 6.25 -1.40 -10.29
N GLY A 158 6.69 -2.62 -10.61
CA GLY A 158 7.21 -3.56 -9.61
C GLY A 158 8.33 -2.94 -8.75
N PRO A 159 8.84 -3.68 -7.74
CA PRO A 159 9.63 -3.11 -6.64
C PRO A 159 10.70 -2.15 -7.15
N VAL A 160 10.63 -0.87 -6.76
CA VAL A 160 11.58 0.12 -7.25
C VAL A 160 12.97 -0.26 -6.75
N PRO A 161 13.99 -0.38 -7.63
CA PRO A 161 15.33 -0.75 -7.23
C PRO A 161 15.81 0.08 -6.05
N THR A 162 16.13 -0.58 -4.94
CA THR A 162 16.65 0.06 -3.73
C THR A 162 18.09 0.56 -3.93
N ASP A 163 18.76 0.01 -4.94
CA ASP A 163 20.08 0.41 -5.39
C ASP A 163 19.97 1.43 -6.53
N ARG A 164 20.36 2.68 -6.28
CA ARG A 164 20.31 3.76 -7.29
C ARG A 164 21.27 4.90 -6.99
N VAL A 165 21.59 5.66 -8.02
CA VAL A 165 22.33 6.93 -7.86
C VAL A 165 21.33 8.09 -7.87
N VAL A 166 21.40 8.94 -6.86
CA VAL A 166 20.66 10.20 -6.79
C VAL A 166 21.63 11.38 -6.71
N ARG A 167 21.13 12.58 -7.03
CA ARG A 167 21.90 13.82 -6.89
C ARG A 167 21.20 14.76 -5.93
N THR A 168 21.98 15.41 -5.06
CA THR A 168 21.46 16.52 -4.28
C THR A 168 21.23 17.73 -5.19
N THR A 169 20.48 18.73 -4.70
CA THR A 169 20.25 19.99 -5.42
C THR A 169 21.54 20.77 -5.71
N ARG A 170 22.61 20.49 -4.96
CA ARG A 170 23.96 21.05 -5.15
C ARG A 170 24.86 20.21 -6.06
N GLY A 171 24.32 19.15 -6.69
CA GLY A 171 25.01 18.33 -7.68
C GLY A 171 25.81 17.15 -7.11
N LEU A 172 25.91 17.02 -5.79
CA LEU A 172 26.58 15.88 -5.13
C LEU A 172 25.92 14.57 -5.52
N GLY A 173 26.68 13.66 -6.13
CA GLY A 173 26.24 12.31 -6.45
C GLY A 173 26.29 11.40 -5.21
N LEU A 174 25.18 10.71 -4.95
CA LEU A 174 25.00 9.79 -3.83
C LEU A 174 24.56 8.44 -4.37
N SER A 175 25.26 7.38 -4.00
CA SER A 175 24.84 5.99 -4.18
C SER A 175 24.00 5.57 -2.97
N LEU A 176 22.78 5.13 -3.25
CA LEU A 176 21.88 4.51 -2.28
C LEU A 176 21.95 3.00 -2.49
N ARG A 177 22.10 2.25 -1.41
CA ARG A 177 22.04 0.78 -1.43
C ARG A 177 21.30 0.26 -0.21
N GLN A 178 20.52 -0.81 -0.39
CA GLN A 178 19.91 -1.50 0.74
C GLN A 178 20.97 -2.09 1.68
N VAL A 179 20.76 -1.86 2.97
CA VAL A 179 21.61 -2.40 4.04
C VAL A 179 21.40 -3.91 4.18
N ARG A 180 22.49 -4.63 4.38
CA ARG A 180 22.53 -6.06 4.70
C ARG A 180 23.32 -6.27 6.00
N GLU A 181 23.24 -7.45 6.59
CA GLU A 181 23.95 -7.75 7.85
C GLU A 181 25.46 -7.56 7.74
N ALA A 182 26.05 -7.84 6.58
CA ALA A 182 27.47 -7.64 6.28
C ALA A 182 27.91 -6.16 6.40
N ASP A 183 26.97 -5.21 6.34
CA ASP A 183 27.27 -3.77 6.44
C ASP A 183 27.41 -3.30 7.90
N ALA A 184 27.11 -4.16 8.88
CA ALA A 184 27.14 -3.83 10.30
C ALA A 184 28.39 -3.06 10.77
N PRO A 185 29.63 -3.42 10.37
CA PRO A 185 30.82 -2.65 10.76
C PRO A 185 30.76 -1.19 10.26
N ALA A 186 30.49 -0.99 8.98
CA ALA A 186 30.44 0.35 8.36
C ALA A 186 29.33 1.24 8.99
N LEU A 187 28.20 0.65 9.38
CA LEU A 187 27.12 1.39 10.05
C LEU A 187 27.48 1.81 11.48
N ARG A 188 28.21 0.96 12.22
CA ARG A 188 28.74 1.32 13.54
C ARG A 188 29.78 2.44 13.40
N ASP A 189 30.59 2.41 12.36
CA ASP A 189 31.61 3.44 12.11
C ASP A 189 30.97 4.78 11.78
N LEU A 190 29.97 4.80 10.89
CA LEU A 190 29.14 5.96 10.62
C LEU A 190 28.53 6.53 11.92
N HIS A 191 27.94 5.68 12.76
CA HIS A 191 27.35 6.13 14.03
C HIS A 191 28.40 6.72 14.98
N ARG A 192 29.59 6.13 15.07
CA ARG A 192 30.68 6.63 15.93
C ARG A 192 31.21 7.99 15.47
N ARG A 193 31.15 8.30 14.17
CA ARG A 193 31.55 9.62 13.63
C ARG A 193 30.50 10.71 13.85
N CYS A 194 29.26 10.35 14.19
CA CYS A 194 28.19 11.31 14.43
C CYS A 194 28.30 11.96 15.83
N SER A 195 27.98 13.25 15.93
CA SER A 195 27.90 13.93 17.22
C SER A 195 26.75 13.41 18.09
N GLY A 196 26.84 13.64 19.40
CA GLY A 196 25.78 13.29 20.33
C GLY A 196 24.45 14.01 20.04
N GLU A 197 24.50 15.21 19.43
CA GLU A 197 23.29 15.90 18.97
C GLU A 197 22.66 15.20 17.77
N THR A 198 23.45 14.85 16.76
CA THR A 198 23.01 14.10 15.58
C THR A 198 22.38 12.76 15.96
N VAL A 199 23.00 12.03 16.88
CA VAL A 199 22.47 10.77 17.43
C VAL A 199 21.16 11.01 18.18
N ARG A 200 21.09 11.99 19.09
CA ARG A 200 19.86 12.30 19.83
C ARG A 200 18.71 12.69 18.90
N ASN A 201 18.99 13.47 17.86
CA ASN A 201 18.00 13.85 16.86
C ASN A 201 17.48 12.65 16.06
N ARG A 202 18.32 11.65 15.79
CA ARG A 202 17.92 10.43 15.09
C ARG A 202 17.11 9.47 15.95
N TYR A 203 17.55 9.23 17.19
CA TYR A 203 17.00 8.16 18.03
C TYR A 203 16.10 8.66 19.16
N LEU A 204 15.93 9.99 19.27
CA LEU A 204 15.22 10.66 20.36
C LEU A 204 15.77 10.30 21.74
N ALA A 205 17.00 9.79 21.78
CA ALA A 205 17.70 9.30 22.95
C ALA A 205 19.22 9.41 22.75
N GLY A 206 19.97 9.55 23.85
CA GLY A 206 21.42 9.49 23.83
C GLY A 206 21.91 8.05 23.66
N MET A 207 22.16 7.61 22.43
CA MET A 207 22.64 6.27 22.12
C MET A 207 24.15 6.28 21.88
N ARG A 208 24.92 5.52 22.67
CA ARG A 208 26.39 5.51 22.50
C ARG A 208 26.85 4.63 21.34
N GLU A 209 26.16 3.51 21.12
CA GLU A 209 26.55 2.50 20.13
C GLU A 209 25.34 1.87 19.44
N LEU A 210 25.53 1.48 18.18
CA LEU A 210 24.59 0.65 17.44
C LEU A 210 24.72 -0.82 17.85
N SER A 211 23.80 -1.26 18.71
CA SER A 211 23.77 -2.65 19.17
C SER A 211 23.55 -3.66 18.02
N PRO A 212 24.04 -4.90 18.13
CA PRO A 212 23.75 -5.96 17.17
C PRO A 212 22.24 -6.21 16.98
N ARG A 213 21.44 -6.04 18.04
CA ARG A 213 19.98 -6.17 17.97
C ARG A 213 19.35 -5.11 17.07
N MET A 214 19.83 -3.86 17.18
CA MET A 214 19.33 -2.77 16.34
C MET A 214 19.75 -2.94 14.88
N LEU A 215 20.96 -3.43 14.63
CA LEU A 215 21.42 -3.73 13.27
C LEU A 215 20.59 -4.83 12.60
N ARG A 216 20.19 -5.87 13.35
CA ARG A 216 19.23 -6.87 12.84
C ARG A 216 17.89 -6.22 12.50
N VAL A 217 17.37 -5.34 13.36
CA VAL A 217 16.14 -4.58 13.09
C VAL A 217 16.25 -3.72 11.84
N PHE A 218 17.43 -3.16 11.53
CA PHE A 218 17.63 -2.38 10.30
C PHE A 218 17.66 -3.24 9.03
N CYS A 219 18.04 -4.51 9.15
CA CYS A 219 18.07 -5.47 8.04
C CYS A 219 16.75 -6.27 7.92
N ASP A 220 15.91 -6.23 8.95
CA ASP A 220 14.64 -6.92 9.02
C ASP A 220 13.65 -6.27 8.04
N ALA A 221 13.46 -6.95 6.90
CA ALA A 221 12.56 -6.47 5.86
C ALA A 221 11.17 -6.22 6.45
N GLU A 222 10.67 -7.06 7.38
CA GLU A 222 9.32 -6.95 7.97
C GLU A 222 9.06 -5.61 8.66
N ARG A 223 10.12 -4.91 9.07
CA ARG A 223 10.03 -3.61 9.73
C ARG A 223 10.16 -2.44 8.76
N GLY A 224 10.65 -2.69 7.55
CA GLY A 224 10.78 -1.71 6.48
C GLY A 224 12.10 -1.86 5.72
N LEU A 225 12.65 -0.72 5.33
CA LEU A 225 13.82 -0.62 4.47
C LEU A 225 14.83 0.33 5.09
N THR A 226 16.09 -0.10 5.08
CA THR A 226 17.22 0.75 5.43
C THR A 226 18.15 0.91 4.23
N LEU A 227 18.48 2.15 3.91
CA LEU A 227 19.41 2.53 2.86
C LEU A 227 20.69 3.10 3.47
N ALA A 228 21.84 2.55 3.08
CA ALA A 228 23.13 3.18 3.28
C ALA A 228 23.38 4.17 2.14
N VAL A 229 23.87 5.36 2.48
CA VAL A 229 24.17 6.43 1.52
C VAL A 229 25.67 6.64 1.46
N ARG A 230 26.24 6.51 0.27
CA ARG A 230 27.65 6.74 0.00
C ARG A 230 27.82 7.88 -1.00
N PRO A 231 28.77 8.79 -0.81
CA PRO A 231 29.20 9.67 -1.89
C PRO A 231 29.65 8.83 -3.08
N GLN A 232 29.34 9.25 -4.30
CA GLN A 232 29.72 8.49 -5.49
C GLN A 232 31.24 8.32 -5.56
N GLY A 233 31.69 7.08 -5.75
CA GLY A 233 33.13 6.74 -5.76
C GLY A 233 33.74 6.51 -4.37
N GLN A 234 32.95 6.53 -3.30
CA GLN A 234 33.40 6.19 -1.95
C GLN A 234 32.71 4.92 -1.43
N GLU A 235 33.43 4.15 -0.62
CA GLU A 235 32.93 2.92 0.00
C GLU A 235 32.27 3.18 1.36
N GLU A 236 32.70 4.23 2.07
CA GLU A 236 32.20 4.55 3.41
C GLU A 236 30.83 5.24 3.35
N PRO A 237 29.82 4.74 4.08
CA PRO A 237 28.54 5.41 4.17
C PRO A 237 28.67 6.67 5.03
N VAL A 238 28.00 7.75 4.59
CA VAL A 238 27.97 9.06 5.26
C VAL A 238 26.58 9.40 5.81
N ALA A 239 25.59 8.61 5.43
CA ALA A 239 24.25 8.69 5.96
C ALA A 239 23.56 7.34 5.88
N LEU A 240 22.49 7.22 6.64
CA LEU A 240 21.63 6.06 6.67
C LEU A 240 20.18 6.51 6.77
N GLY A 241 19.31 6.01 5.90
CA GLY A 241 17.90 6.38 5.87
C GLY A 241 16.98 5.19 5.97
N HIS A 242 15.90 5.33 6.73
CA HIS A 242 14.90 4.30 6.93
C HIS A 242 13.56 4.75 6.39
N LEU A 243 12.82 3.80 5.83
CA LEU A 243 11.38 3.85 5.68
C LEU A 243 10.82 2.65 6.45
N MET A 244 10.13 2.91 7.56
CA MET A 244 9.61 1.90 8.47
C MET A 244 8.09 1.83 8.35
N TYR A 245 7.53 0.63 8.51
CA TYR A 245 6.08 0.52 8.69
C TYR A 245 5.67 1.07 10.05
N THR A 246 4.48 1.66 10.12
CA THR A 246 3.87 2.13 11.36
C THR A 246 2.65 1.30 11.70
N LEU A 247 2.10 1.52 12.90
CA LEU A 247 0.80 0.96 13.28
C LEU A 247 -0.37 1.70 12.59
N ASP A 248 -0.13 2.90 12.05
CA ASP A 248 -1.16 3.68 11.37
C ASP A 248 -1.37 3.14 9.94
N PRO A 249 -2.62 2.82 9.57
CA PRO A 249 -3.00 2.37 8.23
C PRO A 249 -2.47 3.25 7.07
N GLY A 250 -1.60 2.69 6.22
CA GLY A 250 -1.12 3.36 5.01
C GLY A 250 -0.09 4.46 5.27
N VAL A 251 0.46 4.53 6.48
CA VAL A 251 1.46 5.51 6.88
C VAL A 251 2.81 4.81 7.11
N GLY A 252 3.84 5.26 6.41
CA GLY A 252 5.23 4.89 6.69
C GLY A 252 5.93 5.97 7.51
N GLU A 253 6.99 5.62 8.21
CA GLU A 253 7.82 6.56 8.94
C GLU A 253 9.22 6.64 8.34
N ILE A 254 9.66 7.86 8.05
CA ILE A 254 11.01 8.12 7.60
C ILE A 254 11.89 8.62 8.75
N ALA A 255 13.08 8.04 8.86
CA ALA A 255 14.07 8.47 9.84
C ALA A 255 15.48 8.26 9.29
N PHE A 256 16.34 9.28 9.37
CA PHE A 256 17.70 9.19 8.83
C PHE A 256 18.74 9.86 9.72
N LEU A 257 19.95 9.28 9.68
CA LEU A 257 21.16 9.75 10.32
C LEU A 257 22.08 10.29 9.20
N VAL A 258 22.60 11.51 9.35
CA VAL A 258 23.56 12.10 8.41
C VAL A 258 24.75 12.56 9.21
N GLU A 259 25.94 12.06 8.86
CA GLU A 259 27.21 12.46 9.49
C GLU A 259 27.37 13.98 9.43
N ASP A 260 27.83 14.57 10.53
CA ASP A 260 27.87 16.01 10.76
C ASP A 260 28.57 16.77 9.62
N ALA A 261 29.69 16.24 9.10
CA ALA A 261 30.44 16.83 7.98
C ALA A 261 29.65 16.90 6.65
N TRP A 262 28.59 16.11 6.50
CA TRP A 262 27.75 16.03 5.30
C TRP A 262 26.40 16.73 5.47
N GLN A 263 26.12 17.26 6.65
CA GLN A 263 24.93 18.07 6.89
C GLN A 263 24.99 19.38 6.11
N GLY A 264 23.81 19.94 5.78
CA GLY A 264 23.72 21.14 4.93
C GLY A 264 24.02 20.91 3.45
N SER A 265 24.54 19.74 3.04
CA SER A 265 24.86 19.42 1.63
C SER A 265 23.69 18.84 0.83
N GLY A 266 22.50 18.76 1.43
CA GLY A 266 21.27 18.29 0.79
C GLY A 266 21.06 16.77 0.84
N VAL A 267 21.88 16.02 1.60
CA VAL A 267 21.75 14.56 1.76
C VAL A 267 20.39 14.18 2.34
N GLY A 268 19.95 14.81 3.43
CA GLY A 268 18.64 14.54 4.03
C GLY A 268 17.47 14.82 3.07
N THR A 269 17.54 15.91 2.29
CA THR A 269 16.53 16.22 1.26
C THR A 269 16.49 15.15 0.15
N ALA A 270 17.66 14.67 -0.30
CA ALA A 270 17.75 13.61 -1.29
C ALA A 270 17.18 12.28 -0.75
N LEU A 271 17.49 11.95 0.51
CA LEU A 271 16.93 10.80 1.21
C LEU A 271 15.41 10.87 1.34
N THR A 272 14.85 11.99 1.81
CA THR A 272 13.39 12.17 1.88
C THR A 272 12.74 11.93 0.53
N ARG A 273 13.27 12.52 -0.55
CA ARG A 273 12.75 12.29 -1.91
C ARG A 273 12.78 10.81 -2.29
N ALA A 274 13.92 10.15 -2.10
CA ALA A 274 14.08 8.74 -2.48
C ALA A 274 13.15 7.83 -1.67
N LEU A 275 13.06 8.03 -0.36
CA LEU A 275 12.20 7.26 0.52
C LEU A 275 10.72 7.53 0.24
N THR A 276 10.31 8.74 -0.13
CA THR A 276 8.93 9.02 -0.55
C THR A 276 8.57 8.33 -1.86
N VAL A 277 9.49 8.25 -2.83
CA VAL A 277 9.28 7.47 -4.07
C VAL A 277 9.12 5.98 -3.75
N ILE A 278 9.92 5.44 -2.83
CA ILE A 278 9.79 4.05 -2.39
C ILE A 278 8.50 3.85 -1.58
N ALA A 279 8.10 4.82 -0.76
CA ALA A 279 6.84 4.75 -0.03
C ALA A 279 5.64 4.71 -0.98
N ALA A 280 5.70 5.47 -2.08
CA ALA A 280 4.69 5.40 -3.13
C ALA A 280 4.64 4.00 -3.73
N ASP A 281 5.79 3.42 -4.08
CA ASP A 281 5.93 2.04 -4.58
C ASP A 281 5.28 1.01 -3.63
N TRP A 282 5.44 1.23 -2.32
CA TRP A 282 4.84 0.39 -1.27
C TRP A 282 3.34 0.64 -1.05
N GLY A 283 2.71 1.52 -1.84
CA GLY A 283 1.30 1.90 -1.69
C GLY A 283 0.99 2.66 -0.40
N LEU A 284 1.98 3.31 0.20
CA LEU A 284 1.76 4.16 1.36
C LEU A 284 1.08 5.45 0.91
N ALA A 285 0.00 5.82 1.59
CA ALA A 285 -0.72 7.06 1.35
C ALA A 285 0.02 8.27 1.93
N GLU A 286 0.77 8.06 3.01
CA GLU A 286 1.45 9.11 3.74
C GLU A 286 2.81 8.62 4.25
N VAL A 287 3.79 9.53 4.30
CA VAL A 287 5.00 9.35 5.11
C VAL A 287 5.04 10.38 6.22
N ARG A 288 5.38 9.93 7.43
CA ARG A 288 5.59 10.79 8.59
C ARG A 288 7.04 10.80 9.03
N ALA A 289 7.43 11.85 9.74
CA ALA A 289 8.67 11.90 10.51
C ALA A 289 8.34 12.32 11.94
N GLU A 290 8.81 11.53 12.91
CA GLU A 290 8.76 11.89 14.33
C GLU A 290 10.06 12.59 14.71
N THR A 291 9.94 13.79 15.30
CA THR A 291 11.11 14.57 15.68
C THR A 291 10.78 15.54 16.82
N THR A 292 11.72 16.41 17.20
CA THR A 292 11.50 17.45 18.20
C THR A 292 11.46 18.84 17.58
N LEU A 293 10.87 19.81 18.28
CA LEU A 293 10.90 21.22 17.86
C LEU A 293 12.33 21.77 17.68
N ALA A 294 13.30 21.23 18.41
CA ALA A 294 14.71 21.61 18.32
C ALA A 294 15.38 21.13 17.01
N ASN A 295 14.88 20.06 16.39
CA ASN A 295 15.43 19.54 15.14
C ASN A 295 14.95 20.36 13.93
N THR A 296 15.41 21.61 13.86
CA THR A 296 15.05 22.56 12.80
C THR A 296 15.44 22.05 11.42
N ALA A 297 16.47 21.21 11.30
CA ALA A 297 16.90 20.60 10.05
C ALA A 297 15.86 19.66 9.48
N MET A 298 15.36 18.70 10.27
CA MET A 298 14.29 17.79 9.86
C MET A 298 13.01 18.55 9.51
N LEU A 299 12.59 19.49 10.38
CA LEU A 299 11.37 20.28 10.14
C LEU A 299 11.47 21.09 8.84
N ARG A 300 12.64 21.64 8.52
CA ARG A 300 12.88 22.36 7.25
C ARG A 300 12.78 21.43 6.04
N ILE A 301 13.33 20.21 6.14
CA ILE A 301 13.23 19.21 5.08
C ILE A 301 11.76 18.84 4.86
N MET A 302 11.03 18.48 5.90
CA MET A 302 9.63 18.06 5.78
C MET A 302 8.73 19.17 5.22
N ARG A 303 8.86 20.41 5.73
CA ARG A 303 8.11 21.57 5.19
C ARG A 303 8.41 21.85 3.72
N ARG A 304 9.64 21.62 3.26
CA ARG A 304 10.02 21.79 1.85
C ARG A 304 9.22 20.86 0.92
N PHE A 305 8.87 19.67 1.39
CA PHE A 305 8.03 18.74 0.65
C PHE A 305 6.53 18.98 0.84
N GLY A 306 6.13 20.02 1.59
CA GLY A 306 4.71 20.33 1.84
C GLY A 306 4.12 19.61 3.04
N ALA A 307 4.94 19.03 3.93
CA ALA A 307 4.44 18.33 5.10
C ALA A 307 3.70 19.28 6.05
N SER A 308 2.55 18.85 6.55
CA SER A 308 1.90 19.47 7.71
C SER A 308 2.65 19.09 8.98
N VAL A 309 2.81 20.04 9.89
CA VAL A 309 3.59 19.85 11.12
C VAL A 309 2.66 20.05 12.31
N GLN A 310 2.45 18.98 13.08
CA GLN A 310 1.57 18.97 14.24
C GLN A 310 2.40 18.69 15.49
N THR A 311 2.31 19.56 16.49
CA THR A 311 2.93 19.34 17.80
C THR A 311 2.11 18.30 18.55
N GLN A 312 2.79 17.27 19.04
CA GLN A 312 2.22 16.29 19.95
C GLN A 312 2.79 16.55 21.35
N SER A 313 2.04 16.19 22.39
CA SER A 313 2.36 16.36 23.82
C SER A 313 3.85 16.59 24.14
N GLY A 314 4.18 17.77 24.70
CA GLY A 314 5.55 18.14 25.05
C GLY A 314 6.33 18.75 23.89
N THR A 315 7.54 18.23 23.62
CA THR A 315 8.48 18.76 22.62
C THR A 315 8.50 17.96 21.30
N TYR A 316 7.72 16.89 21.22
CA TYR A 316 7.63 16.01 20.05
C TYR A 316 6.72 16.58 18.97
N VAL A 317 7.05 16.26 17.74
CA VAL A 317 6.39 16.79 16.56
C VAL A 317 6.27 15.69 15.52
N HIS A 318 5.06 15.55 14.98
CA HIS A 318 4.82 14.76 13.79
C HIS A 318 4.75 15.67 12.58
N ALA A 319 5.66 15.47 11.63
CA ALA A 319 5.55 16.03 10.31
C ALA A 319 4.95 14.98 9.37
N ARG A 320 3.80 15.26 8.77
CA ARG A 320 3.03 14.32 7.94
C ARG A 320 2.97 14.82 6.50
N LEU A 321 3.33 13.95 5.56
CA LEU A 321 3.48 14.26 4.15
C LEU A 321 2.65 13.30 3.29
N PRO A 322 1.57 13.76 2.65
CA PRO A 322 0.83 12.97 1.67
C PRO A 322 1.74 12.58 0.50
N VAL A 323 1.84 11.28 0.22
CA VAL A 323 2.79 10.77 -0.78
C VAL A 323 2.46 11.27 -2.19
N ALA A 324 1.17 11.32 -2.54
CA ALA A 324 0.72 11.81 -3.85
C ALA A 324 1.14 13.27 -4.11
N GLU A 325 0.98 14.15 -3.12
CA GLU A 325 1.35 15.57 -3.21
C GLU A 325 2.87 15.76 -3.28
N ALA A 326 3.60 14.97 -2.50
CA ALA A 326 5.05 15.00 -2.44
C ALA A 326 5.71 14.63 -3.78
N LEU A 327 5.12 13.68 -4.51
CA LEU A 327 5.60 13.30 -5.84
C LEU A 327 5.40 14.43 -6.85
N GLN A 328 4.28 15.14 -6.79
CA GLN A 328 4.02 16.29 -7.68
C GLN A 328 4.99 17.46 -7.43
N THR A 329 5.26 17.78 -6.16
CA THR A 329 6.23 18.84 -5.79
C THR A 329 7.68 18.43 -6.02
N GLY A 330 8.03 17.17 -5.81
CA GLY A 330 9.39 16.63 -5.98
C GLY A 330 9.84 16.46 -7.43
N LEU A 331 8.92 16.17 -8.36
CA LEU A 331 9.18 16.05 -9.79
C LEU A 331 9.24 17.41 -10.51
N GLY A 332 8.56 18.45 -9.99
CA GLY A 332 8.51 19.79 -10.59
C GLY A 332 9.86 20.52 -10.68
N GLU A 333 10.84 20.20 -9.82
CA GLU A 333 12.19 20.79 -9.87
C GLU A 333 13.04 20.25 -11.04
N GLN A 334 12.78 19.03 -11.54
CA GLN A 334 13.49 18.51 -12.73
C GLN A 334 12.88 19.03 -14.04
N THR A 335 11.55 19.14 -14.12
CA THR A 335 10.88 19.64 -15.33
C THR A 335 11.21 21.10 -15.64
N ARG A 336 11.46 21.94 -14.62
CA ARG A 336 11.86 23.35 -14.82
C ARG A 336 13.27 23.52 -15.42
N ARG A 337 14.18 22.56 -15.25
CA ARG A 337 15.50 22.57 -15.91
C ARG A 337 15.48 21.90 -17.29
N GLY A 338 14.63 20.89 -17.52
CA GLY A 338 14.43 20.30 -18.85
C GLY A 338 13.74 21.25 -19.85
N GLY A 339 12.91 22.18 -19.36
CA GLY A 339 12.21 23.17 -20.20
C GLY A 339 13.08 24.26 -20.83
N GLN A 340 14.36 24.39 -20.45
CA GLN A 340 15.30 25.33 -21.10
C GLN A 340 15.89 24.77 -22.40
N PHE A 341 15.96 23.44 -22.57
CA PHE A 341 16.37 22.83 -23.84
C PHE A 341 15.27 22.88 -24.90
N ALA A 342 13.99 22.77 -24.48
CA ALA A 342 12.86 22.86 -25.40
C ALA A 342 12.66 24.27 -26.00
N ARG A 343 13.11 25.33 -25.34
CA ARG A 343 13.07 26.71 -25.89
C ARG A 343 14.20 27.04 -26.86
N LEU A 344 15.30 26.29 -26.84
CA LEU A 344 16.41 26.46 -27.77
C LEU A 344 16.14 25.80 -29.14
N MET A 345 15.19 24.87 -29.21
CA MET A 345 14.79 24.18 -30.46
C MET A 345 13.58 24.82 -31.15
N SER A 346 13.00 25.89 -30.58
CA SER A 346 11.87 26.63 -31.19
C SER A 346 12.26 27.97 -31.80
N GLN A 347 13.56 28.24 -31.98
CA GLN A 347 14.09 29.43 -32.66
C GLN A 347 15.17 29.09 -33.71
N GLY A 348 15.13 27.89 -34.28
CA GLY A 348 15.99 27.47 -35.39
C GLY A 348 15.21 27.41 -36.69
#